data_AF-A0A1C2I5J4-F1
#
_entry.id   AF-A0A1C2I5J4-F1
#
_cell.length_a   1.000
_cell.length_b   1.000
_cell.length_c   1.000
_cell.angle_alpha   90.00
_cell.angle_beta   90.00
_cell.angle_gamma   90.00
#
_symmetry.space_group_name_H-M   'P 1'
#
loop_
_entity.id
_entity.type
_entity.pdbx_description
1 polymer ?
#
loop_
_entity_poly.entity_id
_entity_poly.type
_entity_poly.pdbx_seq_one_letter_code
_entity_poly.pdbx_strand_id
1 'polypeptide(L)'
;MAGHPSKSSRLRFAWVLGAVIVIYGILTIILSVHVIDQQSGARTDLYVALETLDQMHHEAMASASTPTERKVIADAWRNERAFAARSPQQAQQIADQLIVSLNQEYPHNSCGQLGPSFVKASALPEEHACMVAVGTQNDQVTVTGYDTQGIAMDNFYEFLYAPTGRSD
;
A
#
# COMPACT_ATOMS: atom_id res chain seq x y z
N MET A 1 -42.49 6.04 44.39
CA MET A 1 -42.48 4.62 43.98
C MET A 1 -42.43 4.57 42.47
N ALA A 2 -41.32 4.11 41.87
CA ALA A 2 -41.24 3.97 40.42
C ALA A 2 -42.07 2.75 39.99
N GLY A 3 -43.21 2.97 39.33
CA GLY A 3 -44.09 1.90 38.87
C GLY A 3 -43.38 1.02 37.84
N HIS A 4 -43.60 -0.30 37.90
CA HIS A 4 -43.03 -1.22 36.92
C HIS A 4 -43.52 -0.89 35.50
N PRO A 5 -42.63 -0.86 34.49
CA PRO A 5 -43.01 -0.54 33.12
C PRO A 5 -43.96 -1.60 32.57
N SER A 6 -44.98 -1.16 31.83
CA SER A 6 -46.00 -2.03 31.23
C SER A 6 -45.40 -3.00 30.20
N LYS A 7 -46.03 -4.17 30.02
CA LYS A 7 -45.56 -5.19 29.05
C LYS A 7 -45.37 -4.63 27.64
N SER A 8 -46.28 -3.76 27.19
CA SER A 8 -46.17 -3.07 25.89
C SER A 8 -44.95 -2.15 25.81
N SER A 9 -44.66 -1.41 26.89
CA SER A 9 -43.47 -0.53 26.94
C SER A 9 -42.17 -1.33 26.92
N ARG A 10 -42.13 -2.49 27.60
CA ARG A 10 -40.98 -3.40 27.57
C ARG A 10 -40.76 -4.00 26.18
N LEU A 11 -41.83 -4.39 25.49
CA LEU A 11 -41.77 -4.90 24.11
C LEU A 11 -41.28 -3.84 23.13
N ARG A 12 -41.80 -2.61 23.22
CA ARG A 12 -41.32 -1.49 22.40
C ARG A 12 -39.85 -1.18 22.66
N PHE A 13 -39.44 -1.14 23.93
CA PHE A 13 -38.05 -0.95 24.30
C PHE A 13 -37.16 -2.07 23.75
N ALA A 14 -37.56 -3.33 23.86
CA ALA A 14 -36.81 -4.46 23.32
C ALA A 14 -36.66 -4.39 21.79
N TRP A 15 -37.72 -4.00 21.08
CA TRP A 15 -37.67 -3.78 19.63
C TRP A 15 -36.73 -2.64 19.23
N VAL A 16 -36.81 -1.50 19.93
CA VAL A 16 -35.92 -0.36 19.70
C VAL A 16 -34.47 -0.76 19.97
N LEU A 17 -34.20 -1.44 21.10
CA LEU A 17 -32.87 -1.92 21.45
C LEU A 17 -32.33 -2.90 20.40
N GLY A 18 -33.16 -3.87 19.98
CA GLY A 18 -32.81 -4.82 18.93
C GLY A 18 -32.49 -4.13 17.60
N ALA A 19 -33.30 -3.15 17.20
CA ALA A 19 -33.05 -2.36 15.99
C ALA A 19 -31.73 -1.57 16.08
N VAL A 20 -31.44 -0.94 17.22
CA VAL A 20 -30.16 -0.24 17.44
C VAL A 20 -28.97 -1.19 17.33
N ILE A 21 -29.05 -2.37 17.94
CA ILE A 21 -27.99 -3.39 17.87
C ILE A 21 -27.76 -3.84 16.44
N VAL A 22 -28.83 -4.12 15.68
CA VAL A 22 -28.74 -4.55 14.28
C VAL A 22 -28.13 -3.46 13.40
N ILE A 23 -28.61 -2.22 13.52
CA ILE A 23 -28.10 -1.09 12.74
C ILE A 23 -26.62 -0.87 13.05
N TYR A 24 -26.25 -0.86 14.33
CA TYR A 24 -24.86 -0.71 14.75
C TYR A 24 -23.97 -1.83 14.19
N GLY A 25 -24.44 -3.08 14.26
CA GLY A 25 -23.74 -4.24 13.71
C GLY A 25 -23.50 -4.12 12.20
N ILE A 26 -24.53 -3.75 11.44
CA ILE A 26 -24.43 -3.55 9.98
C ILE A 26 -23.43 -2.43 9.65
N LEU A 27 -23.53 -1.28 10.32
CA LEU A 27 -22.62 -0.16 10.09
C LEU A 27 -21.17 -0.52 10.40
N THR A 28 -20.94 -1.32 11.44
CA THR A 28 -19.60 -1.79 11.81
C THR A 28 -19.03 -2.71 10.74
N ILE A 29 -19.84 -3.65 10.23
CA ILE A 29 -19.43 -4.55 9.14
C ILE A 29 -19.06 -3.76 7.89
N ILE A 30 -19.90 -2.80 7.49
CA ILE A 30 -19.65 -1.95 6.32
C ILE A 30 -18.34 -1.18 6.49
N LEU A 31 -18.13 -0.57 7.66
CA LEU A 31 -16.90 0.16 7.94
C LEU A 31 -15.66 -0.75 7.92
N SER A 32 -15.75 -1.95 8.49
CA SER A 32 -14.67 -2.93 8.45
C SER A 32 -14.32 -3.34 7.03
N VAL A 33 -15.32 -3.64 6.19
CA VAL A 33 -15.10 -3.98 4.78
C VAL A 33 -14.44 -2.82 4.04
N HIS A 34 -14.91 -1.59 4.26
CA HIS A 34 -14.34 -0.41 3.62
C HIS A 34 -12.87 -0.17 3.99
N VAL A 35 -12.51 -0.31 5.27
CA VAL A 35 -11.11 -0.17 5.72
C VAL A 35 -10.23 -1.29 5.16
N ILE A 36 -10.73 -2.53 5.13
CA ILE A 36 -10.01 -3.68 4.57
C ILE A 36 -9.74 -3.46 3.08
N ASP A 37 -10.73 -2.98 2.33
CA ASP A 37 -10.61 -2.69 0.90
C ASP A 37 -9.56 -1.62 0.61
N GLN A 38 -9.62 -0.48 1.33
CA GLN A 38 -8.62 0.58 1.21
C GLN A 38 -7.21 0.11 1.56
N GLN A 39 -7.08 -0.65 2.65
CA GLN A 39 -5.79 -1.21 3.05
C GLN A 39 -5.28 -2.24 2.03
N SER A 40 -6.17 -3.05 1.45
CA SER A 40 -5.82 -3.99 0.38
C SER A 40 -5.31 -3.27 -0.87
N GLY A 41 -5.93 -2.15 -1.26
CA GLY A 41 -5.50 -1.34 -2.39
C GLY A 41 -4.10 -0.74 -2.17
N ALA A 42 -3.86 -0.12 -1.01
CA ALA A 42 -2.54 0.43 -0.67
C ALA A 42 -1.44 -0.66 -0.67
N ARG A 43 -1.74 -1.83 -0.11
CA ARG A 43 -0.86 -3.00 -0.14
C ARG A 43 -0.59 -3.48 -1.57
N THR A 44 -1.61 -3.46 -2.42
CA THR A 44 -1.51 -3.88 -3.83
C THR A 44 -0.62 -2.92 -4.61
N ASP A 45 -0.80 -1.62 -4.47
CA ASP A 45 0.03 -0.62 -5.16
C ASP A 45 1.50 -0.78 -4.77
N LEU A 46 1.80 -0.95 -3.47
CA LEU A 46 3.16 -1.24 -3.01
C LEU A 46 3.66 -2.58 -3.59
N TYR A 47 2.85 -3.63 -3.55
CA TYR A 47 3.23 -4.95 -4.07
C TYR A 47 3.65 -4.88 -5.55
N VAL A 48 2.87 -4.21 -6.41
CA VAL A 48 3.21 -4.09 -7.84
C VAL A 48 4.52 -3.33 -8.06
N ALA A 49 4.77 -2.27 -7.28
CA ALA A 49 6.04 -1.56 -7.36
C ALA A 49 7.22 -2.46 -6.94
N LEU A 50 7.06 -3.23 -5.87
CA LEU A 50 8.08 -4.18 -5.39
C LEU A 50 8.29 -5.34 -6.37
N GLU A 51 7.23 -5.85 -6.99
CA GLU A 51 7.29 -6.88 -8.03
C GLU A 51 8.03 -6.37 -9.27
N THR A 52 7.77 -5.13 -9.67
CA THR A 52 8.51 -4.49 -10.78
C THR A 52 10.01 -4.38 -10.45
N LEU A 53 10.36 -3.96 -9.23
CA LEU A 53 11.76 -3.91 -8.80
C LEU A 53 12.38 -5.31 -8.70
N ASP A 54 11.61 -6.33 -8.31
CA ASP A 54 12.08 -7.73 -8.23
C ASP A 54 12.38 -8.28 -9.63
N GLN A 55 11.52 -7.99 -10.62
CA GLN A 55 11.80 -8.36 -12.01
C GLN A 55 13.09 -7.71 -12.51
N MET A 56 13.26 -6.40 -12.28
CA MET A 56 14.48 -5.67 -12.64
C MET A 56 15.71 -6.24 -11.92
N HIS A 57 15.57 -6.60 -10.65
CA HIS A 57 16.63 -7.26 -9.87
C HIS A 57 17.06 -8.59 -10.51
N HIS A 58 16.11 -9.45 -10.88
CA HIS A 58 16.40 -10.73 -11.54
C HIS A 58 17.10 -10.53 -12.90
N GLU A 59 16.65 -9.58 -13.70
CA GLU A 59 17.28 -9.23 -14.98
C GLU A 59 18.71 -8.69 -14.79
N ALA A 60 18.92 -7.82 -13.79
CA ALA A 60 20.23 -7.32 -13.43
C ALA A 60 21.16 -8.45 -12.96
N MET A 61 20.68 -9.36 -12.11
CA MET A 61 21.43 -10.53 -11.65
C MET A 61 21.81 -11.48 -12.78
N ALA A 62 20.91 -11.70 -13.74
CA ALA A 62 21.17 -12.53 -14.92
C ALA A 62 22.21 -11.91 -15.87
N SER A 63 22.21 -10.59 -16.00
CA SER A 63 23.15 -9.85 -16.85
C SER A 63 24.50 -9.53 -16.18
N ALA A 64 24.60 -9.69 -14.85
CA ALA A 64 25.79 -9.35 -14.09
C ALA A 64 26.99 -10.25 -14.45
N SER A 65 28.07 -9.59 -14.86
CA SER A 65 29.26 -10.20 -15.45
C SER A 65 30.33 -10.58 -14.42
N THR A 66 30.30 -9.95 -13.23
CA THR A 66 31.31 -10.16 -12.19
C THR A 66 30.68 -10.55 -10.85
N PRO A 67 31.41 -11.29 -9.99
CA PRO A 67 30.96 -11.58 -8.62
C PRO A 67 30.71 -10.33 -7.78
N THR A 68 31.51 -9.28 -7.99
CA THR A 68 31.35 -8.00 -7.27
C THR A 68 30.04 -7.31 -7.65
N GLU A 69 29.72 -7.25 -8.94
CA GLU A 69 28.46 -6.67 -9.44
C GLU A 69 27.25 -7.41 -8.87
N ARG A 70 27.26 -8.76 -8.91
CA ARG A 70 26.21 -9.58 -8.29
C ARG A 70 26.05 -9.31 -6.80
N LYS A 71 27.16 -9.14 -6.08
CA LYS A 71 27.13 -8.84 -4.65
C LYS A 71 26.46 -7.48 -4.39
N VAL A 72 26.80 -6.44 -5.15
CA VAL A 72 26.19 -5.11 -5.01
C VAL A 72 24.68 -5.18 -5.26
N ILE A 73 24.26 -5.87 -6.31
CA ILE A 73 22.84 -6.06 -6.65
C ILE A 73 22.11 -6.83 -5.53
N ALA A 74 22.70 -7.89 -5.00
CA ALA A 74 22.14 -8.66 -3.90
C ALA A 74 22.12 -7.89 -2.56
N ASP A 75 23.12 -7.06 -2.29
CA ASP A 75 23.19 -6.22 -1.09
C ASP A 75 22.11 -5.14 -1.11
N ALA A 76 21.90 -4.48 -2.25
CA ALA A 76 20.81 -3.52 -2.44
C ALA A 76 19.44 -4.18 -2.23
N TRP A 77 19.21 -5.36 -2.82
CA TRP A 77 17.94 -6.06 -2.66
C TRP A 77 17.64 -6.46 -1.22
N ARG A 78 18.68 -6.81 -0.45
CA ARG A 78 18.56 -7.10 0.98
C ARG A 78 18.27 -5.86 1.82
N ASN A 79 18.56 -4.68 1.32
CA ASN A 79 18.24 -3.41 1.96
C ASN A 79 16.87 -2.91 1.45
N GLU A 80 15.80 -3.33 2.12
CA GLU A 80 14.42 -2.90 1.84
C GLU A 80 13.96 -3.11 0.38
N ARG A 81 14.46 -4.15 -0.30
CA ARG A 81 14.11 -4.46 -1.71
C ARG A 81 14.50 -3.35 -2.69
N ALA A 82 15.59 -2.64 -2.41
CA ALA A 82 16.09 -1.61 -3.31
C ALA A 82 16.70 -2.21 -4.59
N PHE A 83 16.54 -1.51 -5.71
CA PHE A 83 17.17 -1.87 -6.97
C PHE A 83 18.49 -1.12 -7.16
N ALA A 84 19.59 -1.85 -7.40
CA ALA A 84 20.89 -1.26 -7.70
C ALA A 84 21.00 -0.85 -9.18
N ALA A 85 20.98 0.45 -9.47
CA ALA A 85 21.35 0.99 -10.76
C ALA A 85 22.88 1.12 -10.88
N ARG A 86 23.37 1.36 -12.10
CA ARG A 86 24.82 1.52 -12.38
C ARG A 86 25.33 2.92 -12.04
N SER A 87 24.44 3.90 -11.88
CA SER A 87 24.79 5.27 -11.54
C SER A 87 23.61 6.01 -10.92
N PRO A 88 23.84 7.11 -10.17
CA PRO A 88 22.77 7.94 -9.64
C PRO A 88 21.84 8.52 -10.71
N GLN A 89 22.41 8.90 -11.87
CA GLN A 89 21.62 9.38 -13.01
C GLN A 89 20.70 8.30 -13.58
N GLN A 90 21.21 7.06 -13.67
CA GLN A 90 20.38 5.94 -14.10
C GLN A 90 19.31 5.60 -13.07
N ALA A 91 19.63 5.63 -11.76
CA ALA A 91 18.65 5.42 -10.70
C ALA A 91 17.50 6.43 -10.82
N GLN A 92 17.82 7.70 -11.08
CA GLN A 92 16.81 8.75 -11.24
C GLN A 92 15.94 8.56 -12.48
N GLN A 93 16.54 8.15 -13.61
CA GLN A 93 15.78 7.81 -14.82
C GLN A 93 14.85 6.62 -14.60
N ILE A 94 15.33 5.58 -13.92
CA ILE A 94 14.53 4.39 -13.60
C ILE A 94 13.38 4.75 -12.67
N ALA A 95 13.64 5.52 -11.60
CA ALA A 95 12.61 5.98 -10.67
C ALA A 95 11.52 6.78 -11.40
N ASP A 96 11.91 7.71 -12.27
CA ASP A 96 10.97 8.52 -13.04
C ASP A 96 10.14 7.66 -14.02
N GLN A 97 10.77 6.70 -14.69
CA GLN A 97 10.10 5.78 -15.61
C GLN A 97 9.14 4.84 -14.87
N LEU A 98 9.53 4.34 -13.69
CA LEU A 98 8.71 3.50 -12.83
C LEU A 98 7.44 4.24 -12.41
N ILE A 99 7.56 5.48 -11.93
CA ILE A 99 6.41 6.33 -11.56
C ILE A 99 5.47 6.51 -12.75
N VAL A 100 6.00 6.84 -13.93
CA VAL A 100 5.19 7.08 -15.12
C VAL A 100 4.46 5.81 -15.54
N SER A 101 5.17 4.68 -15.62
CA SER A 101 4.59 3.39 -16.02
C SER A 101 3.49 2.95 -15.06
N LEU A 102 3.77 2.98 -13.75
CA LEU A 102 2.81 2.53 -12.74
C LEU A 102 1.58 3.43 -12.68
N ASN A 103 1.71 4.75 -12.81
CA ASN A 103 0.53 5.64 -12.86
C ASN A 103 -0.24 5.57 -14.17
N GLN A 104 0.36 5.08 -15.26
CA GLN A 104 -0.37 4.82 -16.50
C GLN A 104 -1.24 3.56 -16.37
N GLU A 105 -0.72 2.54 -15.70
CA GLU A 105 -1.43 1.27 -15.47
C GLU A 105 -2.45 1.38 -14.33
N TYR A 106 -2.11 2.12 -13.28
CA TYR A 106 -2.92 2.33 -12.07
C TYR A 106 -3.16 3.84 -11.85
N PRO A 107 -4.11 4.45 -12.59
CA PRO A 107 -4.29 5.90 -12.63
C PRO A 107 -4.98 6.50 -11.39
N HIS A 108 -5.45 5.68 -10.46
CA HIS A 108 -6.27 6.11 -9.32
C HIS A 108 -5.67 5.66 -7.99
N ASN A 109 -5.61 6.61 -7.05
CA ASN A 109 -5.20 6.32 -5.67
C ASN A 109 -6.13 5.31 -5.00
N SER A 110 -5.55 4.31 -4.34
CA SER A 110 -6.28 3.21 -3.70
C SER A 110 -7.20 3.63 -2.55
N CYS A 111 -6.99 4.80 -1.96
CA CYS A 111 -7.85 5.37 -0.92
C CYS A 111 -8.81 6.42 -1.43
N GLY A 112 -8.98 6.55 -2.75
CA GLY A 112 -9.90 7.48 -3.37
C GLY A 112 -9.47 8.95 -3.25
N GLN A 113 -8.20 9.20 -2.90
CA GLN A 113 -7.64 10.55 -2.91
C GLN A 113 -7.47 11.05 -4.35
N LEU A 114 -7.56 12.36 -4.53
CA LEU A 114 -7.32 12.99 -5.83
C LEU A 114 -5.83 12.97 -6.13
N GLY A 115 -5.42 12.19 -7.12
CA GLY A 115 -4.03 12.15 -7.60
C GLY A 115 -3.52 10.73 -7.88
N PRO A 116 -2.24 10.63 -8.28
CA PRO A 116 -1.57 9.35 -8.51
C PRO A 116 -1.28 8.60 -7.21
N SER A 117 -1.23 7.26 -7.26
CA SER A 117 -0.68 6.43 -6.17
C SER A 117 0.84 6.55 -6.08
N PHE A 118 1.53 6.60 -7.22
CA PHE A 118 2.99 6.56 -7.29
C PHE A 118 3.55 7.97 -7.44
N VAL A 119 4.41 8.40 -6.54
CA VAL A 119 4.98 9.76 -6.56
C VAL A 119 6.46 9.76 -6.27
N LYS A 120 7.16 10.82 -6.68
CA LYS A 120 8.56 11.01 -6.28
C LYS A 120 8.63 11.21 -4.76
N ALA A 121 9.58 10.58 -4.09
CA ALA A 121 9.78 10.74 -2.65
C ALA A 121 10.02 12.21 -2.24
N SER A 122 10.65 13.02 -3.11
CA SER A 122 10.85 14.46 -2.88
C SER A 122 9.59 15.31 -3.07
N ALA A 123 8.52 14.74 -3.61
CA ALA A 123 7.24 15.39 -3.86
C ALA A 123 6.10 14.73 -3.06
N LEU A 124 6.44 13.96 -2.02
CA LEU A 124 5.46 13.33 -1.14
C LEU A 124 4.69 14.42 -0.36
N PRO A 125 3.36 14.49 -0.48
CA PRO A 125 2.56 15.46 0.28
C PRO A 125 2.53 15.15 1.78
N GLU A 126 2.11 16.13 2.60
CA GLU A 126 1.87 15.89 4.03
C GLU A 126 0.80 14.81 4.25
N GLU A 127 -0.28 14.85 3.47
CA GLU A 127 -1.30 13.80 3.43
C GLU A 127 -0.93 12.75 2.36
N HIS A 128 -0.18 11.72 2.76
CA HIS A 128 0.35 10.70 1.84
C HIS A 128 -0.15 9.28 2.14
N ALA A 129 -1.29 9.16 2.81
CA ALA A 129 -1.93 7.87 3.02
C ALA A 129 -2.17 7.16 1.68
N CYS A 130 -1.88 5.86 1.62
CA CYS A 130 -2.09 5.01 0.45
C CYS A 130 -1.30 5.45 -0.80
N MET A 131 -0.22 6.20 -0.60
CA MET A 131 0.71 6.54 -1.66
C MET A 131 1.93 5.63 -1.60
N VAL A 132 2.62 5.55 -2.73
CA VAL A 132 3.89 4.86 -2.89
C VAL A 132 4.94 5.88 -3.31
N ALA A 133 5.85 6.20 -2.41
CA ALA A 133 6.98 7.07 -2.69
C ALA A 133 8.09 6.27 -3.39
N VAL A 134 8.45 6.71 -4.59
CA VAL A 134 9.59 6.20 -5.34
C VAL A 134 10.74 7.19 -5.21
N GLY A 135 11.85 6.73 -4.65
CA GLY A 135 13.02 7.55 -4.32
C GLY A 135 14.29 6.99 -4.92
N THR A 136 15.37 7.75 -4.74
CA THR A 136 16.72 7.30 -5.05
C THR A 136 17.63 7.58 -3.88
N GLN A 137 18.47 6.61 -3.52
CA GLN A 137 19.55 6.76 -2.54
C GLN A 137 20.86 6.36 -3.21
N ASN A 138 21.71 7.35 -3.52
CA ASN A 138 22.90 7.15 -4.35
C ASN A 138 22.54 6.56 -5.73
N ASP A 139 23.00 5.35 -6.01
CA ASP A 139 22.75 4.55 -7.21
C ASP A 139 21.61 3.55 -7.03
N GLN A 140 20.85 3.61 -5.92
CA GLN A 140 19.75 2.70 -5.65
C GLN A 140 18.41 3.37 -5.87
N VAL A 141 17.46 2.63 -6.44
CA VAL A 141 16.04 3.00 -6.49
C VAL A 141 15.34 2.34 -5.32
N THR A 142 14.65 3.14 -4.52
CA THR A 142 13.91 2.70 -3.34
C THR A 142 12.43 3.00 -3.51
N VAL A 143 11.60 2.19 -2.86
CA VAL A 143 10.16 2.37 -2.83
C VAL A 143 9.69 2.28 -1.39
N THR A 144 8.78 3.15 -0.98
CA THR A 144 8.14 3.12 0.33
C THR A 144 6.64 3.30 0.13
N GLY A 145 5.86 2.28 0.49
CA GLY A 145 4.41 2.39 0.54
C GLY A 145 3.96 2.91 1.89
N TYR A 146 2.83 3.61 1.90
CA TYR A 146 2.21 4.14 3.11
C TYR A 146 0.80 3.61 3.25
N ASP A 147 0.43 3.22 4.48
CA ASP A 147 -0.90 2.66 4.76
C ASP A 147 -2.00 3.74 4.76
N THR A 148 -3.21 3.35 5.15
CA THR A 148 -4.40 4.24 5.24
C THR A 148 -4.25 5.36 6.27
N GLN A 149 -3.22 5.33 7.11
CA GLN A 149 -2.89 6.33 8.11
C GLN A 149 -1.65 7.15 7.74
N GLY A 150 -1.01 6.88 6.59
CA GLY A 150 0.25 7.51 6.21
C GLY A 150 1.46 6.94 6.93
N ILE A 151 1.38 5.73 7.48
CA ILE A 151 2.51 5.07 8.14
C ILE A 151 3.25 4.23 7.11
N ALA A 152 4.58 4.34 7.09
CA ALA A 152 5.43 3.57 6.20
C ALA A 152 5.27 2.07 6.45
N MET A 153 5.10 1.33 5.36
CA MET A 153 4.90 -0.11 5.35
C MET A 153 6.23 -0.85 5.19
N ASP A 154 6.28 -2.11 5.64
CA ASP A 154 7.47 -2.96 5.53
C ASP A 154 7.49 -3.69 4.17
N ASN A 155 8.44 -3.33 3.31
CA ASN A 155 8.59 -3.90 1.98
C ASN A 155 8.80 -5.43 1.99
N PHE A 156 9.50 -5.98 2.98
CA PHE A 156 9.72 -7.43 3.05
C PHE A 156 8.43 -8.16 3.40
N TYR A 157 7.71 -7.64 4.41
CA TYR A 157 6.43 -8.22 4.81
C TYR A 157 5.44 -8.17 3.65
N GLU A 158 5.29 -7.01 3.01
CA GLU A 158 4.29 -6.81 1.96
C GLU A 158 4.59 -7.60 0.69
N PHE A 159 5.86 -7.78 0.35
CA PHE A 159 6.24 -8.66 -0.77
C PHE A 159 5.99 -10.15 -0.47
N LEU A 160 6.24 -10.61 0.76
CA LEU A 160 6.06 -12.01 1.14
C LEU A 160 4.57 -12.38 1.30
N TYR A 161 3.75 -11.42 1.69
CA TYR A 161 2.31 -11.60 1.94
C TYR A 161 1.49 -10.81 0.93
N ALA A 162 1.67 -11.14 -0.34
CA ALA A 162 0.95 -10.54 -1.46
C ALA A 162 -0.56 -10.44 -1.16
N PRO A 163 -1.19 -9.28 -1.40
CA PRO A 163 -2.63 -9.14 -1.22
C PRO A 163 -3.38 -10.10 -2.14
N THR A 164 -4.49 -10.64 -1.65
CA THR A 164 -5.34 -11.55 -2.44
C THR A 164 -6.17 -10.76 -3.45
N GLY A 165 -5.51 -10.27 -4.50
CA GLY A 165 -6.11 -9.65 -5.68
C GLY A 165 -6.83 -8.31 -5.44
N ARG A 166 -6.66 -7.38 -6.37
CA ARG A 166 -7.61 -6.28 -6.57
C ARG A 166 -8.85 -6.92 -7.19
N SER A 167 -9.99 -6.87 -6.50
CA SER A 167 -11.26 -7.21 -7.16
C SER A 167 -11.59 -6.10 -8.14
N ASP A 168 -11.29 -6.33 -9.42
CA ASP A 168 -11.79 -5.52 -10.54
C ASP A 168 -13.33 -5.54 -10.60
#